data_AF-K1LLI8-F1
#
_entry.id   AF-K1LLI8-F1
#
_cell.length_a   1.000
_cell.length_b   1.000
_cell.length_c   1.000
_cell.angle_alpha   90.00
_cell.angle_beta   90.00
_cell.angle_gamma   90.00
#
_symmetry.space_group_name_H-M   'P 1'
#
loop_
_entity.id
_entity.type
_entity.pdbx_description
1 polymer ?
#
loop_
_entity_poly.entity_id
_entity_poly.type
_entity_poly.pdbx_seq_one_letter_code
_entity_poly.pdbx_strand_id
1 'polypeptide(L)'
;MSNLIIFSIIFLIVLVIFIKLFRSFTAQLYIRSRIRKGIQQNFKQIKLAKGNKQQLFDVYKSVYNNATSKPNRLFASRDRDKFELKANTELNRMTRNPFTKLYASLLTYSKGFFTCLFLIATILSGGILKEEVKASSLTLPTVDENIQLKLNVNFEDKIDQIVTSFMQGENKLQSFNFQDLANKKVVPVYDVKDLPQAVTNVEQLGQAIAHHMSQFENQFTVYYEGDVSDFETTIDEVFAWLEANEPYLWAVMGEFSTRAKYYGNKVEWHATVNYDLTAEQNAIVLGKIDQIISTIPENATESDKVKFVNDYLVVHTEYNLNSKANPHTPYSVLMNGEGVCEGYALAALLMFEALGIEAKYVVGNAGGPHAWNLVKLDGQWYHLDTTWNDPVPDQGDRVHYQYFLISDEKISDDHEWIKSDYPKTAVNDYL
;
A
#
# COMPACT_ATOMS: atom_id res chain seq x y z
N MET A 1 2.76 11.78 31.31
CA MET A 1 3.58 10.67 31.88
C MET A 1 3.39 9.34 31.14
N SER A 2 2.20 9.01 30.62
CA SER A 2 1.91 7.76 29.90
C SER A 2 2.78 7.52 28.65
N ASN A 3 2.95 8.51 27.77
CA ASN A 3 3.66 8.35 26.50
C ASN A 3 5.17 8.06 26.67
N LEU A 4 5.79 8.63 27.70
CA LEU A 4 7.20 8.38 28.05
C LEU A 4 7.43 6.94 28.54
N ILE A 5 6.47 6.39 29.29
CA ILE A 5 6.52 5.00 29.77
C ILE A 5 6.34 4.03 28.59
N ILE A 6 5.36 4.30 27.72
CA ILE A 6 5.12 3.49 26.51
C ILE A 6 6.35 3.51 25.60
N PHE A 7 6.91 4.68 25.33
CA PHE A 7 8.15 4.81 24.55
C PHE A 7 9.32 4.04 25.18
N SER A 8 9.50 4.12 26.50
CA SER A 8 10.58 3.41 27.21
C SER A 8 10.45 1.89 27.09
N ILE A 9 9.22 1.37 27.12
CA ILE A 9 8.92 -0.06 26.93
C ILE A 9 9.24 -0.48 25.49
N ILE A 10 8.75 0.27 24.50
CA ILE A 10 9.02 0.00 23.07
C ILE A 10 10.52 0.06 22.80
N PHE A 11 11.21 1.08 23.30
CA PHE A 11 12.65 1.23 23.16
C PHE A 11 13.42 0.04 23.75
N LEU A 12 13.02 -0.46 24.93
CA LEU A 12 13.65 -1.63 25.53
C LEU A 12 13.45 -2.90 24.70
N ILE A 13 12.26 -3.12 24.16
CA ILE A 13 11.95 -4.26 23.28
C ILE A 13 12.80 -4.19 22.01
N VAL A 14 12.83 -3.02 21.35
CA VAL A 14 13.62 -2.78 20.14
C VAL A 14 15.12 -2.95 20.42
N LEU A 15 15.61 -2.49 21.58
CA LEU A 15 17.01 -2.64 21.98
C LEU A 15 17.39 -4.10 22.16
N VAL A 16 16.53 -4.93 22.77
CA VAL A 16 16.77 -6.38 22.92
C VAL A 16 16.80 -7.08 21.57
N ILE A 17 15.88 -6.74 20.66
CA ILE A 17 15.85 -7.27 19.29
C ILE A 17 17.12 -6.84 18.53
N PHE A 18 17.49 -5.57 18.61
CA PHE A 18 18.71 -5.02 18.03
C PHE A 18 19.95 -5.77 18.50
N ILE A 19 20.12 -5.96 19.81
CA ILE A 19 21.28 -6.67 20.37
C ILE A 19 21.36 -8.10 19.81
N LYS A 20 20.22 -8.81 19.69
CA LYS A 20 20.19 -10.16 19.10
C LYS A 20 20.56 -10.16 17.62
N LEU A 21 19.97 -9.27 16.82
CA LEU A 21 20.22 -9.17 15.39
C LEU A 21 21.65 -8.70 15.09
N PHE A 22 22.14 -7.71 15.83
CA PHE A 22 23.50 -7.18 15.70
C PHE A 22 24.56 -8.22 16.08
N ARG A 23 24.33 -9.02 17.14
CA ARG A 23 25.19 -10.17 17.48
C ARG A 23 25.18 -11.23 16.37
N SER A 24 24.01 -11.52 15.79
CA SER A 24 23.90 -12.47 14.67
C SER A 24 24.64 -11.98 13.41
N PHE A 25 24.52 -10.69 13.10
CA PHE A 25 25.18 -10.03 11.97
C PHE A 25 26.70 -9.98 12.15
N THR A 26 27.20 -9.57 13.32
CA THR A 26 28.65 -9.52 13.63
C THR A 26 29.28 -10.92 13.60
N ALA A 27 28.56 -11.96 14.05
CA ALA A 27 28.99 -13.35 13.88
C ALA A 27 29.13 -13.73 12.41
N GLN A 28 28.15 -13.36 11.57
CA GLN A 28 28.16 -13.66 10.13
C GLN A 28 29.30 -12.93 9.41
N LEU A 29 29.55 -11.66 9.74
CA LEU A 29 30.69 -10.90 9.20
C LEU A 29 32.04 -11.52 9.59
N TYR A 30 32.16 -11.96 10.84
CA TYR A 30 33.37 -12.62 11.34
C TYR A 30 33.67 -13.91 10.55
N ILE A 31 32.68 -14.80 10.42
CA ILE A 31 32.77 -16.05 9.64
C ILE A 31 33.17 -15.74 8.19
N ARG A 32 32.48 -14.79 7.57
CA ARG A 32 32.71 -14.39 6.18
C ARG A 32 34.12 -13.86 5.95
N SER A 33 34.63 -13.04 6.87
CA SER A 33 36.00 -12.50 6.81
C SER A 33 37.04 -13.61 6.87
N ARG A 34 36.83 -14.62 7.72
CA ARG A 34 37.73 -15.79 7.85
C ARG A 34 37.69 -16.68 6.61
N ILE A 35 36.49 -16.98 6.09
CA ILE A 35 36.33 -17.75 4.84
C ILE A 35 36.99 -17.01 3.68
N ARG A 36 36.79 -15.69 3.56
CA ARG A 36 37.43 -14.87 2.52
C ARG A 36 38.95 -14.95 2.59
N LYS A 37 39.53 -14.79 3.79
CA LYS A 37 40.99 -14.92 4.01
C LYS A 37 41.48 -16.33 3.67
N GLY A 38 40.75 -17.37 4.07
CA GLY A 38 41.09 -18.75 3.75
C GLY A 38 41.06 -19.03 2.24
N ILE A 39 40.05 -18.53 1.52
CA ILE A 39 39.99 -18.63 0.05
C ILE A 39 41.15 -17.87 -0.60
N GLN A 40 41.50 -16.68 -0.11
CA GLN A 40 42.62 -15.89 -0.63
C GLN A 40 43.97 -16.59 -0.42
N GLN A 41 44.21 -17.14 0.78
CA GLN A 41 45.44 -17.86 1.11
C GLN A 41 45.60 -19.14 0.27
N ASN A 42 44.49 -19.81 -0.04
CA ASN A 42 44.48 -21.05 -0.82
C ASN A 42 44.19 -20.83 -2.31
N PHE A 43 44.20 -19.58 -2.81
CA PHE A 43 43.77 -19.24 -4.17
C PHE A 43 44.51 -20.03 -5.25
N LYS A 44 45.83 -20.21 -5.10
CA LYS A 44 46.65 -21.00 -6.02
C LYS A 44 46.21 -22.48 -6.05
N GLN A 45 45.95 -23.07 -4.89
CA GLN A 45 45.49 -24.46 -4.78
C GLN A 45 44.08 -24.64 -5.34
N ILE A 46 43.18 -23.68 -5.09
CA ILE A 46 41.82 -23.66 -5.66
C ILE A 46 41.87 -23.60 -7.18
N LYS A 47 42.79 -22.80 -7.75
CA LYS A 47 42.95 -22.68 -9.20
C LYS A 47 43.51 -23.99 -9.81
N LEU A 48 44.45 -24.64 -9.14
CA LEU A 48 45.03 -25.92 -9.57
C LEU A 48 44.04 -27.09 -9.47
N ALA A 49 43.17 -27.09 -8.46
CA ALA A 49 42.13 -28.11 -8.26
C ALA A 49 40.90 -27.93 -9.18
N LYS A 50 40.88 -26.89 -10.04
CA LYS A 50 39.74 -26.57 -10.91
C LYS A 50 39.54 -27.69 -11.95
N GLY A 51 38.49 -28.49 -11.78
CA GLY A 51 38.18 -29.67 -12.60
C GLY A 51 38.25 -30.99 -11.85
N ASN A 52 38.89 -31.03 -10.67
CA ASN A 52 38.92 -32.18 -9.78
C ASN A 52 38.08 -31.91 -8.51
N LYS A 53 36.87 -32.48 -8.47
CA LYS A 53 35.90 -32.26 -7.38
C LYS A 53 36.46 -32.65 -6.00
N GLN A 54 37.26 -33.71 -5.92
CA GLN A 54 37.80 -34.20 -4.66
C GLN A 54 38.88 -33.26 -4.09
N GLN A 55 39.82 -32.85 -4.93
CA GLN A 55 40.86 -31.90 -4.51
C GLN A 55 40.27 -30.53 -4.14
N LEU A 56 39.23 -30.09 -4.85
CA LEU A 56 38.53 -28.84 -4.55
C LEU A 56 37.80 -28.93 -3.20
N PHE A 57 37.18 -30.08 -2.90
CA PHE A 57 36.56 -30.35 -1.61
C PHE A 57 37.57 -30.31 -0.46
N ASP A 58 38.74 -30.94 -0.62
CA ASP A 58 39.77 -30.98 0.42
C ASP A 58 40.32 -29.57 0.74
N VAL A 59 40.52 -28.74 -0.29
CA VAL A 59 40.94 -27.35 -0.12
C VAL A 59 39.85 -26.53 0.60
N TYR A 60 38.58 -26.68 0.23
CA TYR A 60 37.48 -25.97 0.91
C TYR A 60 37.21 -26.47 2.33
N LYS A 61 37.44 -27.77 2.61
CA LYS A 61 37.37 -28.34 3.96
C LYS A 61 38.43 -27.73 4.87
N SER A 62 39.64 -27.49 4.36
CA SER A 62 40.68 -26.75 5.10
C SER A 62 40.28 -25.30 5.37
N VAL A 63 39.69 -24.61 4.40
CA VAL A 63 39.15 -23.25 4.58
C VAL A 63 38.04 -23.22 5.64
N TYR A 64 37.12 -24.19 5.60
CA TYR A 64 36.05 -24.34 6.59
C TYR A 64 36.60 -24.57 7.99
N ASN A 65 37.48 -25.56 8.17
CA ASN A 65 38.06 -25.90 9.47
C ASN A 65 38.84 -24.72 10.08
N ASN A 66 39.54 -23.94 9.25
CA ASN A 66 40.23 -22.74 9.71
C ASN A 66 39.29 -21.58 10.06
N ALA A 67 38.12 -21.51 9.45
CA ALA A 67 37.09 -20.53 9.79
C ALA A 67 36.37 -20.87 11.11
N THR A 68 36.32 -22.15 11.49
CA THR A 68 35.60 -22.64 12.67
C THR A 68 36.49 -22.99 13.88
N SER A 69 37.81 -23.11 13.71
CA SER A 69 38.73 -23.62 14.75
C SER A 69 38.94 -22.76 16.00
N LYS A 70 38.54 -21.48 16.00
CA LYS A 70 38.62 -20.57 17.16
C LYS A 70 37.46 -19.58 17.17
N PRO A 71 36.26 -19.96 17.66
CA PRO A 71 35.16 -19.01 17.80
C PRO A 71 35.57 -17.90 18.77
N ASN A 72 35.32 -16.64 18.39
CA ASN A 72 35.56 -15.49 19.26
C ASN A 72 34.78 -15.67 20.59
N ARG A 73 35.32 -15.21 21.73
CA ARG A 73 34.70 -15.38 23.07
C ARG A 73 33.23 -14.91 23.13
N LEU A 74 32.85 -13.97 22.27
CA LEU A 74 31.48 -13.45 22.08
C LEU A 74 30.45 -14.51 21.57
N PHE A 75 30.90 -15.63 21.02
CA PHE A 75 30.09 -16.65 20.34
C PHE A 75 30.36 -18.08 20.86
N ALA A 76 31.10 -18.23 21.96
CA ALA A 76 31.85 -19.46 22.25
C ALA A 76 31.16 -20.56 23.09
N SER A 77 29.85 -20.54 23.39
CA SER A 77 29.31 -21.66 24.21
C SER A 77 27.84 -22.07 24.08
N ARG A 78 26.98 -21.38 23.32
CA ARG A 78 25.53 -21.69 23.37
C ARG A 78 24.88 -22.23 22.10
N ASP A 79 25.57 -22.22 20.95
CA ASP A 79 24.99 -22.61 19.65
C ASP A 79 26.08 -22.96 18.61
N ARG A 80 26.97 -23.90 18.95
CA ARG A 80 28.07 -24.32 18.05
C ARG A 80 27.55 -24.84 16.71
N ASP A 81 26.46 -25.61 16.74
CA ASP A 81 25.85 -26.18 15.54
C ASP A 81 25.30 -25.11 14.59
N LYS A 82 24.70 -24.04 15.13
CA LYS A 82 24.25 -22.90 14.31
C LYS A 82 25.42 -22.12 13.71
N PHE A 83 26.55 -22.04 14.42
CA PHE A 83 27.76 -21.39 13.91
C PHE A 83 28.38 -22.20 12.76
N GLU A 84 28.47 -23.51 12.91
CA GLU A 84 28.95 -24.45 11.88
C GLU A 84 28.02 -24.45 10.65
N LEU A 85 26.70 -24.45 10.85
CA LEU A 85 25.70 -24.32 9.79
C LEU A 85 25.84 -23.00 9.01
N LYS A 86 26.05 -21.88 9.71
CA LYS A 86 26.30 -20.56 9.09
C LYS A 86 27.60 -20.55 8.29
N ALA A 87 28.67 -21.15 8.83
CA ALA A 87 29.95 -21.26 8.12
C ALA A 87 29.83 -22.10 6.85
N ASN A 88 29.12 -23.22 6.90
CA ASN A 88 28.86 -24.06 5.74
C ASN A 88 28.03 -23.31 4.67
N THR A 89 26.94 -22.67 5.09
CA THR A 89 26.07 -21.89 4.20
C THR A 89 26.83 -20.75 3.51
N GLU A 90 27.66 -20.03 4.25
CA GLU A 90 28.38 -18.88 3.69
C GLU A 90 29.55 -19.32 2.79
N LEU A 91 30.21 -20.43 3.11
CA LEU A 91 31.21 -21.04 2.22
C LEU A 91 30.58 -21.43 0.88
N ASN A 92 29.43 -22.13 0.90
CA ASN A 92 28.72 -22.53 -0.32
C ASN A 92 28.27 -21.34 -1.17
N ARG A 93 27.79 -20.25 -0.54
CA ARG A 93 27.43 -19.01 -1.25
C ARG A 93 28.63 -18.34 -1.91
N MET A 94 29.81 -18.42 -1.28
CA MET A 94 31.03 -17.78 -1.78
C MET A 94 31.75 -18.57 -2.88
N THR A 95 31.43 -19.85 -3.06
CA THR A 95 32.13 -20.75 -3.99
C THR A 95 31.30 -21.16 -5.22
N ARG A 96 29.97 -20.93 -5.24
CA ARG A 96 29.06 -21.44 -6.29
C ARG A 96 29.09 -20.63 -7.61
N ASN A 97 28.80 -19.32 -7.58
CA ASN A 97 28.79 -18.45 -8.77
C ASN A 97 29.14 -16.98 -8.39
N PRO A 98 29.89 -16.21 -9.22
CA PRO A 98 30.15 -14.78 -9.01
C PRO A 98 28.90 -13.93 -8.72
N PHE A 99 27.75 -14.16 -9.37
CA PHE A 99 26.50 -13.45 -9.10
C PHE A 99 25.92 -13.78 -7.72
N THR A 100 25.90 -15.07 -7.35
CA THR A 100 25.46 -15.49 -6.00
C THR A 100 26.36 -14.95 -4.89
N LYS A 101 27.64 -14.73 -5.19
CA LYS A 101 28.61 -14.11 -4.26
C LYS A 101 28.35 -12.61 -4.08
N LEU A 102 27.97 -11.90 -5.14
CA LEU A 102 27.61 -10.48 -5.09
C LEU A 102 26.27 -10.28 -4.35
N TYR A 103 25.24 -11.04 -4.72
CA TYR A 103 23.93 -11.03 -4.07
C TYR A 103 24.02 -11.38 -2.57
N ALA A 104 24.77 -12.42 -2.22
CA ALA A 104 25.01 -12.78 -0.81
C ALA A 104 25.82 -11.70 -0.07
N SER A 105 26.61 -10.87 -0.75
CA SER A 105 27.29 -9.72 -0.12
C SER A 105 26.29 -8.64 0.21
N LEU A 106 25.49 -8.22 -0.78
CA LEU A 106 24.45 -7.21 -0.62
C LEU A 106 23.45 -7.59 0.48
N LEU A 107 23.00 -8.84 0.52
CA LEU A 107 22.03 -9.31 1.52
C LEU A 107 22.60 -9.30 2.95
N THR A 108 23.90 -9.60 3.14
CA THR A 108 24.51 -9.60 4.48
C THR A 108 24.71 -8.17 4.98
N TYR A 109 25.20 -7.26 4.12
CA TYR A 109 25.44 -5.86 4.52
C TYR A 109 24.14 -5.06 4.72
N SER A 110 23.12 -5.30 3.88
CA SER A 110 21.79 -4.68 4.03
C SER A 110 21.13 -5.05 5.36
N LYS A 111 21.19 -6.32 5.79
CA LYS A 111 20.67 -6.75 7.11
C LYS A 111 21.32 -6.00 8.27
N GLY A 112 22.62 -5.75 8.22
CA GLY A 112 23.32 -4.94 9.21
C GLY A 112 22.90 -3.47 9.18
N PHE A 113 22.78 -2.91 7.98
CA PHE A 113 22.35 -1.52 7.75
C PHE A 113 20.94 -1.26 8.29
N PHE A 114 19.96 -2.09 7.92
CA PHE A 114 18.57 -1.96 8.38
C PHE A 114 18.43 -2.16 9.90
N THR A 115 19.21 -3.07 10.49
CA THR A 115 19.21 -3.26 11.95
C THR A 115 19.68 -2.00 12.68
N CYS A 116 20.70 -1.30 12.17
CA CYS A 116 21.17 -0.03 12.74
C CYS A 116 20.19 1.12 12.46
N LEU A 117 19.62 1.19 11.26
CA LEU A 117 18.67 2.22 10.87
C LEU A 117 17.42 2.21 11.75
N PHE A 118 16.90 1.01 12.07
CA PHE A 118 15.74 0.85 12.93
C PHE A 118 15.98 1.33 14.38
N LEU A 119 17.17 1.08 14.94
CA LEU A 119 17.55 1.60 16.25
C LEU A 119 17.68 3.14 16.23
N ILE A 120 18.29 3.69 15.18
CA ILE A 120 18.46 5.15 15.01
C ILE A 120 17.09 5.83 14.91
N ALA A 121 16.18 5.30 14.09
CA ALA A 121 14.82 5.80 13.96
C ALA A 121 14.11 5.83 15.32
N THR A 122 14.20 4.75 16.09
CA THR A 122 13.58 4.66 17.42
C THR A 122 14.17 5.68 18.41
N ILE A 123 15.48 5.93 18.37
CA ILE A 123 16.13 6.97 19.22
C ILE A 123 15.64 8.36 18.82
N LEU A 124 15.53 8.65 17.52
CA LEU A 124 15.08 9.95 17.01
C LEU A 124 13.61 10.22 17.39
N SER A 125 12.74 9.21 17.29
CA SER A 125 11.34 9.31 17.73
C SER A 125 11.22 9.64 19.23
N GLY A 126 12.14 9.13 20.06
CA GLY A 126 12.20 9.47 21.49
C GLY A 126 12.59 10.92 21.78
N GLY A 127 13.41 11.51 20.92
CA GLY A 127 13.78 12.93 21.01
C GLY A 127 12.58 13.85 20.82
N ILE A 128 11.74 13.53 19.84
CA ILE A 128 10.52 14.29 19.49
C ILE A 128 9.51 14.24 20.65
N LEU A 129 9.26 13.06 21.22
CA LEU A 129 8.36 12.89 22.38
C LEU A 129 8.83 13.66 23.62
N LYS A 130 10.15 13.84 23.81
CA LYS A 130 10.70 14.60 24.93
C LYS A 130 10.48 16.11 24.77
N GLU A 131 10.53 16.61 23.54
CA GLU A 131 10.21 18.02 23.23
C GLU A 131 8.71 18.29 23.37
N GLU A 132 7.87 17.35 22.94
CA GLU A 132 6.41 17.43 23.03
C GLU A 132 5.91 17.43 24.49
N VAL A 133 6.51 16.60 25.36
CA VAL A 133 6.21 16.62 26.80
C VAL A 133 6.66 17.93 27.47
N LYS A 134 7.76 18.54 27.03
CA LYS A 134 8.17 19.88 27.49
C LYS A 134 7.16 20.95 27.06
N ALA A 135 6.69 20.90 25.82
CA ALA A 135 5.69 21.83 25.28
C ALA A 135 4.33 21.71 26.00
N SER A 136 3.93 20.49 26.38
CA SER A 136 2.67 20.24 27.10
C SER A 136 2.61 20.79 28.53
N SER A 137 3.74 21.26 29.08
CA SER A 137 3.84 21.79 30.46
C SER A 137 3.74 23.31 30.56
N LEU A 138 3.61 24.03 29.43
CA LEU A 138 3.33 25.46 29.45
C LEU A 138 1.81 25.70 29.54
N THR A 139 1.35 26.17 30.70
CA THR A 139 0.04 26.83 30.80
C THR A 139 0.10 28.16 30.06
N LEU A 140 -0.65 28.28 28.96
CA LEU A 140 -0.79 29.53 28.22
C LEU A 140 -1.63 30.54 29.02
N PRO A 141 -1.26 31.83 29.06
CA PRO A 141 -2.13 32.86 29.63
C PRO A 141 -3.37 33.05 28.73
N THR A 142 -4.52 33.29 29.35
CA THR A 142 -5.77 33.65 28.66
C THR A 142 -5.54 34.88 27.78
N VAL A 143 -5.76 34.72 26.47
CA VAL A 143 -5.53 35.77 25.47
C VAL A 143 -6.75 36.69 25.38
N ASP A 144 -6.47 37.99 25.49
CA ASP A 144 -7.38 39.12 25.25
C ASP A 144 -7.93 39.08 23.81
N GLU A 145 -9.25 39.21 23.65
CA GLU A 145 -10.01 39.04 22.39
C GLU A 145 -9.64 40.04 21.28
N ASN A 146 -8.72 40.99 21.52
CA ASN A 146 -8.35 42.02 20.54
C ASN A 146 -6.95 41.88 19.91
N ILE A 147 -6.25 40.74 20.08
CA ILE A 147 -4.95 40.54 19.42
C ILE A 147 -5.13 39.90 18.04
N GLN A 148 -5.07 40.73 16.99
CA GLN A 148 -4.84 40.24 15.62
C GLN A 148 -3.44 39.66 15.49
N LEU A 149 -3.33 38.33 15.44
CA LEU A 149 -2.11 37.63 15.08
C LEU A 149 -1.91 37.72 13.55
N LYS A 150 -0.95 38.53 13.12
CA LYS A 150 -0.38 38.40 11.77
C LYS A 150 0.47 37.13 11.73
N LEU A 151 -0.12 36.03 11.28
CA LEU A 151 0.65 34.86 10.84
C LEU A 151 1.43 35.24 9.59
N ASN A 152 2.74 35.35 9.73
CA ASN A 152 3.67 35.48 8.60
C ASN A 152 4.09 34.08 8.17
N VAL A 153 3.13 33.30 7.65
CA VAL A 153 3.39 32.06 6.94
C VAL A 153 2.72 32.23 5.59
N ASN A 154 3.51 32.44 4.55
CA ASN A 154 2.99 32.60 3.20
C ASN A 154 2.58 31.21 2.69
N PHE A 155 1.34 30.82 2.97
CA PHE A 155 0.74 29.56 2.51
C PHE A 155 0.65 29.48 0.97
N GLU A 156 0.66 30.63 0.29
CA GLU A 156 0.70 30.71 -1.18
C GLU A 156 1.97 30.08 -1.75
N ASP A 157 3.14 30.26 -1.13
CA ASP A 157 4.43 29.80 -1.70
C ASP A 157 4.57 28.25 -1.76
N LYS A 158 3.93 27.53 -0.82
CA LYS A 158 3.92 26.05 -0.82
C LYS A 158 2.91 25.47 -1.78
N ILE A 159 1.75 26.13 -1.92
CA ILE A 159 0.75 25.77 -2.93
C ILE A 159 1.34 26.05 -4.31
N ASP A 160 2.01 27.18 -4.51
CA ASP A 160 2.65 27.53 -5.77
C ASP A 160 3.78 26.57 -6.14
N GLN A 161 4.57 26.03 -5.20
CA GLN A 161 5.55 25.00 -5.52
C GLN A 161 4.90 23.68 -5.97
N ILE A 162 3.83 23.27 -5.30
CA ILE A 162 3.08 22.05 -5.65
C ILE A 162 2.38 22.25 -7.01
N VAL A 163 1.70 23.37 -7.21
CA VAL A 163 1.05 23.78 -8.47
C VAL A 163 2.07 23.95 -9.60
N THR A 164 3.24 24.53 -9.34
CA THR A 164 4.30 24.68 -10.35
C THR A 164 4.87 23.33 -10.75
N SER A 165 5.01 22.39 -9.81
CA SER A 165 5.39 21.01 -10.15
C SER A 165 4.29 20.27 -10.93
N PHE A 166 3.02 20.59 -10.68
CA PHE A 166 1.84 20.09 -11.39
C PHE A 166 1.74 20.63 -12.83
N MET A 167 2.12 21.90 -13.05
CA MET A 167 2.11 22.57 -14.36
C MET A 167 3.32 22.25 -15.24
N GLN A 168 4.41 21.71 -14.66
CA GLN A 168 5.64 21.37 -15.37
C GLN A 168 5.64 19.94 -15.94
N GLY A 169 4.66 19.10 -15.58
CA GLY A 169 4.41 17.79 -16.18
C GLY A 169 3.56 17.89 -17.45
N GLU A 170 4.22 18.20 -18.56
CA GLU A 170 3.78 18.05 -19.95
C GLU A 170 2.52 18.81 -20.46
N ASN A 171 2.80 19.71 -21.41
CA ASN A 171 1.93 20.52 -22.25
C ASN A 171 0.56 19.91 -22.65
N LYS A 172 -0.52 20.47 -22.07
CA LYS A 172 -1.82 20.90 -22.67
C LYS A 172 -3.01 20.59 -21.75
N LEU A 173 -3.07 21.25 -20.60
CA LEU A 173 -4.35 21.46 -19.90
C LEU A 173 -4.44 22.95 -19.57
N GLN A 174 -5.28 23.67 -20.33
CA GLN A 174 -5.54 25.08 -20.09
C GLN A 174 -6.23 25.27 -18.74
N SER A 175 -5.66 26.17 -17.92
CA SER A 175 -6.26 26.85 -16.75
C SER A 175 -7.06 25.98 -15.78
N PHE A 176 -6.37 25.31 -14.87
CA PHE A 176 -6.95 24.67 -13.69
C PHE A 176 -6.74 25.57 -12.46
N ASN A 177 -7.82 26.01 -11.81
CA ASN A 177 -7.76 26.84 -10.61
C ASN A 177 -8.01 25.97 -9.36
N PHE A 178 -6.96 25.66 -8.61
CA PHE A 178 -7.04 24.83 -7.39
C PHE A 178 -7.78 25.50 -6.23
N GLN A 179 -7.92 26.84 -6.20
CA GLN A 179 -8.63 27.52 -5.11
C GLN A 179 -10.11 27.12 -5.03
N ASP A 180 -10.72 26.66 -6.13
CA ASP A 180 -12.12 26.24 -6.16
C ASP A 180 -12.31 24.77 -5.72
N LEU A 181 -11.27 23.94 -5.77
CA LEU A 181 -11.32 22.51 -5.42
C LEU A 181 -11.06 22.22 -3.94
N ALA A 182 -10.30 23.07 -3.26
CA ALA A 182 -10.09 22.97 -1.80
C ALA A 182 -11.40 23.12 -1.00
N ASN A 183 -12.46 23.63 -1.63
CA ASN A 183 -13.79 23.79 -1.04
C ASN A 183 -14.81 22.74 -1.53
N LYS A 184 -14.42 21.84 -2.44
CA LYS A 184 -15.31 20.81 -2.98
C LYS A 184 -15.27 19.61 -2.03
N LYS A 185 -16.28 19.51 -1.16
CA LYS A 185 -16.48 18.32 -0.30
C LYS A 185 -16.63 17.09 -1.18
N VAL A 186 -15.99 16.00 -0.79
CA VAL A 186 -16.24 14.67 -1.37
C VAL A 186 -17.73 14.38 -1.17
N VAL A 187 -18.43 14.17 -2.28
CA VAL A 187 -19.83 13.74 -2.27
C VAL A 187 -19.78 12.21 -2.23
N PRO A 188 -20.20 11.55 -1.14
CA PRO A 188 -20.31 10.10 -1.11
C PRO A 188 -21.21 9.58 -2.24
N VAL A 189 -21.07 8.29 -2.59
CA VAL A 189 -21.85 7.64 -3.65
C VAL A 189 -23.36 7.64 -3.32
N TYR A 190 -23.74 7.82 -2.05
CA TYR A 190 -25.10 8.12 -1.58
C TYR A 190 -25.30 9.62 -1.31
N ASP A 191 -26.56 10.09 -1.45
CA ASP A 191 -26.91 11.50 -1.22
C ASP A 191 -26.58 11.85 0.26
N VAL A 192 -25.88 12.96 0.51
CA VAL A 192 -25.44 13.42 1.86
C VAL A 192 -26.61 13.57 2.85
N LYS A 193 -27.85 13.47 2.35
CA LYS A 193 -29.10 13.42 3.12
C LYS A 193 -29.33 12.13 3.92
N ASP A 194 -28.52 11.09 3.73
CA ASP A 194 -28.81 9.74 4.24
C ASP A 194 -28.15 9.39 5.59
N LEU A 195 -27.56 10.35 6.33
CA LEU A 195 -27.11 10.05 7.69
C LEU A 195 -28.35 9.65 8.53
N PRO A 196 -28.46 8.41 9.02
CA PRO A 196 -29.67 7.98 9.70
C PRO A 196 -29.88 8.81 10.97
N GLN A 197 -31.09 9.34 11.15
CA GLN A 197 -31.44 10.04 12.42
C GLN A 197 -31.29 9.11 13.63
N ALA A 198 -31.48 7.81 13.42
CA ALA A 198 -31.20 6.76 14.37
C ALA A 198 -30.59 5.56 13.63
N VAL A 199 -29.62 4.90 14.25
CA VAL A 199 -28.92 3.76 13.69
C VAL A 199 -29.40 2.51 14.43
N THR A 200 -30.31 1.75 13.80
CA THR A 200 -31.08 0.68 14.47
C THR A 200 -30.99 -0.68 13.79
N ASN A 201 -30.34 -0.76 12.63
CA ASN A 201 -30.14 -1.98 11.87
C ASN A 201 -28.80 -1.95 11.10
N VAL A 202 -28.46 -3.06 10.46
CA VAL A 202 -27.22 -3.26 9.69
C VAL A 202 -27.03 -2.20 8.62
N GLU A 203 -28.03 -1.97 7.78
CA GLU A 203 -27.94 -1.03 6.66
C GLU A 203 -27.67 0.40 7.16
N GLN A 204 -28.39 0.85 8.18
CA GLN A 204 -28.18 2.17 8.79
C GLN A 204 -26.81 2.30 9.45
N LEU A 205 -26.31 1.22 10.07
CA LEU A 205 -24.98 1.22 10.67
C LEU A 205 -23.90 1.27 9.58
N GLY A 206 -24.06 0.52 8.49
CA GLY A 206 -23.23 0.58 7.29
C GLY A 206 -23.19 1.97 6.68
N GLN A 207 -24.35 2.61 6.46
CA GLN A 207 -24.47 3.98 5.94
C GLN A 207 -23.77 5.00 6.86
N ALA A 208 -23.96 4.89 8.18
CA ALA A 208 -23.30 5.78 9.13
C ALA A 208 -21.77 5.62 9.11
N ILE A 209 -21.27 4.39 9.01
CA ILE A 209 -19.82 4.10 8.91
C ILE A 209 -19.26 4.61 7.58
N ALA A 210 -19.94 4.30 6.47
CA ALA A 210 -19.58 4.78 5.15
C ALA A 210 -19.49 6.31 5.12
N HIS A 211 -20.35 7.02 5.85
CA HIS A 211 -20.31 8.47 5.94
C HIS A 211 -18.97 8.96 6.48
N HIS A 212 -18.56 8.46 7.64
CA HIS A 212 -17.28 8.82 8.22
C HIS A 212 -16.09 8.41 7.33
N MET A 213 -16.17 7.23 6.71
CA MET A 213 -15.14 6.75 5.78
C MET A 213 -15.02 7.61 4.53
N SER A 214 -16.14 8.11 3.99
CA SER A 214 -16.15 9.01 2.82
C SER A 214 -15.46 10.35 3.08
N GLN A 215 -15.40 10.77 4.35
CA GLN A 215 -14.67 11.95 4.80
C GLN A 215 -13.22 11.63 5.17
N PHE A 216 -12.79 10.37 5.01
CA PHE A 216 -11.47 9.87 5.39
C PHE A 216 -11.14 10.14 6.87
N GLU A 217 -12.15 10.07 7.75
CA GLU A 217 -11.93 10.22 9.19
C GLU A 217 -11.20 8.99 9.74
N ASN A 218 -10.03 9.19 10.34
CA ASN A 218 -9.26 8.11 10.94
C ASN A 218 -9.87 7.58 12.24
N GLN A 219 -10.74 8.36 12.90
CA GLN A 219 -11.41 7.99 14.15
C GLN A 219 -12.81 8.57 14.19
N PHE A 220 -13.79 7.71 14.42
CA PHE A 220 -15.19 8.12 14.54
C PHE A 220 -15.96 7.22 15.49
N THR A 221 -17.15 7.68 15.89
CA THR A 221 -18.02 6.97 16.83
C THR A 221 -19.44 6.93 16.25
N VAL A 222 -20.03 5.74 16.20
CA VAL A 222 -21.42 5.54 15.80
C VAL A 222 -22.19 5.01 17.00
N TYR A 223 -23.37 5.59 17.26
CA TYR A 223 -24.27 5.15 18.32
C TYR A 223 -25.34 4.24 17.72
N TYR A 224 -25.32 2.96 18.09
CA TYR A 224 -26.30 1.97 17.65
C TYR A 224 -27.36 1.73 18.72
N GLU A 225 -28.63 1.79 18.33
CA GLU A 225 -29.80 1.66 19.21
C GLU A 225 -30.73 0.51 18.80
N GLY A 226 -30.25 -0.40 17.95
CA GLY A 226 -30.99 -1.58 17.48
C GLY A 226 -30.94 -2.77 18.44
N ASP A 227 -31.09 -3.98 17.90
CA ASP A 227 -30.89 -5.20 18.69
C ASP A 227 -29.41 -5.40 19.00
N VAL A 228 -29.07 -5.34 20.29
CA VAL A 228 -27.70 -5.45 20.80
C VAL A 228 -27.36 -6.85 21.34
N SER A 229 -28.31 -7.79 21.29
CA SER A 229 -28.14 -9.13 21.85
C SER A 229 -27.00 -9.91 21.19
N ASP A 230 -26.78 -9.68 19.89
CA ASP A 230 -25.70 -10.25 19.09
C ASP A 230 -25.04 -9.16 18.22
N PHE A 231 -24.49 -8.14 18.90
CA PHE A 231 -23.89 -7.00 18.21
C PHE A 231 -22.60 -7.35 17.46
N GLU A 232 -21.90 -8.42 17.85
CA GLU A 232 -20.73 -8.91 17.09
C GLU A 232 -21.14 -9.39 15.69
N THR A 233 -22.19 -10.22 15.59
CA THR A 233 -22.75 -10.63 14.30
C THR A 233 -23.28 -9.45 13.48
N THR A 234 -23.88 -8.46 14.15
CA THR A 234 -24.33 -7.22 13.48
C THR A 234 -23.16 -6.49 12.80
N ILE A 235 -21.98 -6.45 13.44
CA ILE A 235 -20.79 -5.83 12.85
C ILE A 235 -20.25 -6.63 11.66
N ASP A 236 -20.25 -7.96 11.73
CA ASP A 236 -19.85 -8.81 10.60
C ASP A 236 -20.76 -8.57 9.38
N GLU A 237 -22.07 -8.49 9.59
CA GLU A 237 -23.05 -8.16 8.53
C GLU A 237 -22.86 -6.76 7.97
N VAL A 238 -22.45 -5.80 8.81
CA VAL A 238 -22.11 -4.43 8.38
C VAL A 238 -20.86 -4.39 7.50
N PHE A 239 -19.83 -5.16 7.82
CA PHE A 239 -18.64 -5.23 6.97
C PHE A 239 -18.95 -5.88 5.62
N ALA A 240 -19.76 -6.94 5.60
CA ALA A 240 -20.25 -7.51 4.34
C ALA A 240 -21.09 -6.50 3.54
N TRP A 241 -21.90 -5.68 4.23
CA TRP A 241 -22.65 -4.61 3.60
C TRP A 241 -21.73 -3.53 3.00
N LEU A 242 -20.68 -3.11 3.72
CA LEU A 242 -19.71 -2.13 3.23
C LEU A 242 -18.93 -2.64 2.02
N GLU A 243 -18.47 -3.89 2.03
CA GLU A 243 -17.80 -4.50 0.88
C GLU A 243 -18.69 -4.54 -0.37
N ALA A 244 -19.97 -4.88 -0.20
CA ALA A 244 -20.92 -5.00 -1.30
C ALA A 244 -21.42 -3.64 -1.86
N ASN A 245 -21.57 -2.64 -1.00
CA ASN A 245 -22.20 -1.36 -1.35
C ASN A 245 -21.21 -0.20 -1.48
N GLU A 246 -20.08 -0.26 -0.80
CA GLU A 246 -19.04 0.78 -0.79
C GLU A 246 -17.66 0.23 -1.20
N PRO A 247 -17.55 -0.45 -2.36
CA PRO A 247 -16.35 -1.18 -2.74
C PRO A 247 -15.12 -0.27 -2.87
N TYR A 248 -15.31 1.01 -3.25
CA TYR A 248 -14.22 1.98 -3.27
C TYR A 248 -13.66 2.24 -1.86
N LEU A 249 -14.53 2.56 -0.90
CA LEU A 249 -14.14 2.85 0.48
C LEU A 249 -13.56 1.61 1.16
N TRP A 250 -14.11 0.43 0.85
CA TRP A 250 -13.60 -0.86 1.31
C TRP A 250 -12.20 -1.14 0.78
N ALA A 251 -11.93 -0.89 -0.50
CA ALA A 251 -10.62 -1.15 -1.11
C ALA A 251 -9.53 -0.19 -0.60
N VAL A 252 -9.85 1.09 -0.39
CA VAL A 252 -8.86 2.07 0.10
C VAL A 252 -8.70 2.08 1.62
N MET A 253 -9.45 1.25 2.32
CA MET A 253 -9.34 1.04 3.76
C MET A 253 -8.17 0.09 4.06
N GLY A 254 -7.26 0.55 4.92
CA GLY A 254 -6.20 -0.27 5.48
C GLY A 254 -6.62 -0.92 6.79
N GLU A 255 -5.80 -0.77 7.83
CA GLU A 255 -6.10 -1.35 9.15
C GLU A 255 -7.37 -0.73 9.75
N PHE A 256 -8.33 -1.59 10.11
CA PHE A 256 -9.57 -1.23 10.78
C PHE A 256 -9.61 -1.87 12.16
N SER A 257 -9.81 -1.06 13.20
CA SER A 257 -9.92 -1.55 14.58
C SER A 257 -11.12 -0.95 15.28
N THR A 258 -11.77 -1.74 16.14
CA THR A 258 -13.05 -1.38 16.73
C THR A 258 -13.05 -1.56 18.23
N ARG A 259 -13.93 -0.80 18.89
CA ARG A 259 -14.26 -1.00 20.30
C ARG A 259 -15.71 -0.62 20.54
N ALA A 260 -16.46 -1.49 21.20
CA ALA A 260 -17.81 -1.21 21.65
C ALA A 260 -17.84 -0.89 23.15
N LYS A 261 -18.68 0.08 23.55
CA LYS A 261 -19.15 0.25 24.94
C LYS A 261 -20.65 0.05 24.98
N TYR A 262 -21.12 -0.77 25.92
CA TYR A 262 -22.51 -1.17 26.03
C TYR A 262 -23.22 -0.39 27.15
N TYR A 263 -24.38 0.16 26.85
CA TYR A 263 -25.24 0.91 27.77
C TYR A 263 -26.68 0.39 27.69
N GLY A 264 -26.97 -0.75 28.32
CA GLY A 264 -28.29 -1.38 28.24
C GLY A 264 -28.58 -1.84 26.81
N ASN A 265 -29.54 -1.19 26.15
CA ASN A 265 -29.94 -1.46 24.76
C ASN A 265 -29.25 -0.55 23.72
N LYS A 266 -28.17 0.13 24.10
CA LYS A 266 -27.40 1.00 23.20
C LYS A 266 -25.94 0.60 23.17
N VAL A 267 -25.30 0.77 22.02
CA VAL A 267 -23.86 0.58 21.84
C VAL A 267 -23.24 1.87 21.33
N GLU A 268 -22.20 2.34 22.03
CA GLU A 268 -21.27 3.35 21.54
C GLU A 268 -20.11 2.60 20.86
N TRP A 269 -20.12 2.58 19.53
CA TRP A 269 -19.13 1.86 18.74
C TRP A 269 -18.09 2.82 18.18
N HIS A 270 -16.84 2.56 18.51
CA HIS A 270 -15.69 3.36 18.08
C HIS A 270 -14.92 2.61 17.00
N ALA A 271 -14.60 3.30 15.91
CA ALA A 271 -13.70 2.81 14.88
C ALA A 271 -12.42 3.65 14.84
N THR A 272 -11.30 2.98 14.55
CA THR A 272 -10.06 3.62 14.11
C THR A 272 -9.65 2.98 12.81
N VAL A 273 -9.50 3.80 11.78
CA VAL A 273 -9.29 3.40 10.39
C VAL A 273 -8.04 4.08 9.87
N ASN A 274 -7.17 3.30 9.24
CA ASN A 274 -6.11 3.82 8.39
C ASN A 274 -6.57 3.69 6.94
N TYR A 275 -6.23 4.66 6.10
CA TYR A 275 -6.56 4.64 4.68
C TYR A 275 -5.26 4.65 3.87
N ASP A 276 -5.33 4.07 2.69
CA ASP A 276 -4.24 4.07 1.71
C ASP A 276 -4.12 5.42 0.98
N LEU A 277 -5.10 6.31 1.19
CA LEU A 277 -5.18 7.68 0.69
C LEU A 277 -5.51 8.66 1.80
N THR A 278 -5.03 9.90 1.70
CA THR A 278 -5.55 11.01 2.52
C THR A 278 -6.81 11.63 1.89
N ALA A 279 -7.59 12.37 2.69
CA ALA A 279 -8.73 13.14 2.21
C ALA A 279 -8.35 14.08 1.04
N GLU A 280 -7.19 14.73 1.14
CA GLU A 280 -6.66 15.64 0.12
C GLU A 280 -6.28 14.89 -1.16
N GLN A 281 -5.63 13.73 -1.04
CA GLN A 281 -5.29 12.90 -2.19
C GLN A 281 -6.55 12.42 -2.91
N ASN A 282 -7.57 11.99 -2.16
CA ASN A 282 -8.86 11.61 -2.74
C ASN A 282 -9.54 12.79 -3.45
N ALA A 283 -9.55 13.98 -2.85
CA ALA A 283 -10.11 15.17 -3.50
C ALA A 283 -9.38 15.54 -4.80
N ILE A 284 -8.04 15.39 -4.83
CA ILE A 284 -7.23 15.58 -6.04
C ILE A 284 -7.59 14.55 -7.12
N VAL A 285 -7.77 13.28 -6.74
CA VAL A 285 -8.23 12.21 -7.65
C VAL A 285 -9.56 12.59 -8.29
N LEU A 286 -10.56 12.96 -7.50
CA LEU A 286 -11.89 13.34 -8.01
C LEU A 286 -11.82 14.57 -8.93
N GLY A 287 -11.05 15.60 -8.54
CA GLY A 287 -10.85 16.78 -9.38
C GLY A 287 -10.14 16.48 -10.71
N LYS A 288 -9.18 15.55 -10.71
CA LYS A 288 -8.51 15.10 -11.94
C LYS A 288 -9.47 14.29 -12.82
N ILE A 289 -10.28 13.42 -12.24
CA ILE A 289 -11.30 12.66 -12.98
C ILE A 289 -12.26 13.63 -13.67
N ASP A 290 -12.82 14.60 -12.94
CA ASP A 290 -13.68 15.66 -13.50
C ASP A 290 -13.01 16.35 -14.70
N GLN A 291 -11.72 16.68 -14.58
CA GLN A 291 -10.95 17.29 -15.67
C GLN A 291 -10.82 16.35 -16.88
N ILE A 292 -10.45 15.08 -16.66
CA ILE A 292 -10.25 14.11 -17.73
C ILE A 292 -11.56 13.86 -18.48
N ILE A 293 -12.65 13.59 -17.76
CA ILE A 293 -13.93 13.25 -18.39
C ILE A 293 -14.56 14.44 -19.11
N SER A 294 -14.25 15.68 -18.70
CA SER A 294 -14.70 16.89 -19.40
C SER A 294 -14.16 17.03 -20.83
N THR A 295 -13.12 16.26 -21.18
CA THR A 295 -12.56 16.24 -22.54
C THR A 295 -13.33 15.32 -23.50
N ILE A 296 -14.24 14.50 -22.98
CA ILE A 296 -15.07 13.59 -23.78
C ILE A 296 -16.13 14.42 -24.53
N PRO A 297 -16.32 14.21 -25.85
CA PRO A 297 -17.36 14.90 -26.59
C PRO A 297 -18.77 14.67 -26.00
N GLU A 298 -19.61 15.70 -25.95
CA GLU A 298 -20.97 15.62 -25.38
C GLU A 298 -21.84 14.55 -26.08
N ASN A 299 -21.58 14.26 -27.35
CA ASN A 299 -22.29 13.28 -28.15
C ASN A 299 -21.66 11.88 -28.15
N ALA A 300 -20.66 11.62 -27.29
CA ALA A 300 -20.04 10.31 -27.14
C ALA A 300 -21.06 9.27 -26.64
N THR A 301 -21.09 8.11 -27.29
CA THR A 301 -21.91 6.98 -26.84
C THR A 301 -21.39 6.39 -25.53
N GLU A 302 -22.19 5.57 -24.83
CA GLU A 302 -21.70 4.87 -23.63
C GLU A 302 -20.48 4.00 -23.96
N SER A 303 -20.47 3.31 -25.10
CA SER A 303 -19.30 2.55 -25.55
C SER A 303 -18.07 3.43 -25.84
N ASP A 304 -18.25 4.63 -26.40
CA ASP A 304 -17.14 5.58 -26.62
C ASP A 304 -16.55 6.06 -25.29
N LYS A 305 -17.41 6.32 -24.30
CA LYS A 305 -17.01 6.69 -22.94
C LYS A 305 -16.23 5.56 -22.27
N VAL A 306 -16.70 4.32 -22.36
CA VAL A 306 -15.99 3.18 -21.77
C VAL A 306 -14.65 2.95 -22.44
N LYS A 307 -14.60 3.04 -23.78
CA LYS A 307 -13.35 2.98 -24.53
C LYS A 307 -12.38 4.09 -24.13
N PHE A 308 -12.89 5.31 -23.97
CA PHE A 308 -12.07 6.45 -23.55
C PHE A 308 -11.42 6.20 -22.18
N VAL A 309 -12.17 5.70 -21.18
CA VAL A 309 -11.62 5.40 -19.85
C VAL A 309 -10.51 4.35 -19.94
N ASN A 310 -10.76 3.24 -20.65
CA ASN A 310 -9.77 2.19 -20.87
C ASN A 310 -8.50 2.75 -21.52
N ASP A 311 -8.65 3.44 -22.64
CA ASP A 311 -7.52 3.98 -23.40
C ASP A 311 -6.76 5.03 -22.60
N TYR A 312 -7.47 5.91 -21.89
CA TYR A 312 -6.83 6.96 -21.08
C TYR A 312 -5.93 6.34 -20.02
N LEU A 313 -6.44 5.37 -19.26
CA LEU A 313 -5.69 4.73 -18.18
C LEU A 313 -4.49 3.95 -18.70
N VAL A 314 -4.65 3.18 -19.79
CA VAL A 314 -3.54 2.43 -20.41
C VAL A 314 -2.46 3.37 -20.94
N VAL A 315 -2.83 4.45 -21.64
CA VAL A 315 -1.83 5.35 -22.26
C VAL A 315 -1.08 6.21 -21.22
N HIS A 316 -1.70 6.50 -20.08
CA HIS A 316 -1.14 7.43 -19.08
C HIS A 316 -0.58 6.73 -17.84
N THR A 317 -0.51 5.40 -17.81
CA THR A 317 -0.07 4.64 -16.64
C THR A 317 0.86 3.49 -17.03
N GLU A 318 1.96 3.32 -16.29
CA GLU A 318 2.83 2.16 -16.38
C GLU A 318 2.54 1.18 -15.23
N TYR A 319 2.44 -0.11 -15.53
CA TYR A 319 2.34 -1.14 -14.49
C TYR A 319 3.62 -1.23 -13.65
N ASN A 320 3.55 -0.79 -12.39
CA ASN A 320 4.73 -0.68 -11.51
C ASN A 320 4.41 -0.94 -10.03
N LEU A 321 4.97 -2.02 -9.49
CA LEU A 321 4.89 -2.39 -8.06
C LEU A 321 5.67 -1.46 -7.12
N ASN A 322 6.61 -0.67 -7.64
CA ASN A 322 7.47 0.23 -6.86
C ASN A 322 7.19 1.70 -7.22
N SER A 323 5.91 2.08 -7.25
CA SER A 323 5.55 3.47 -7.56
C SER A 323 5.99 4.46 -6.46
N LYS A 324 6.05 5.75 -6.82
CA LYS A 324 6.31 6.87 -5.92
C LYS A 324 5.25 7.02 -4.83
N ALA A 325 3.98 6.78 -5.18
CA ALA A 325 2.86 6.70 -4.25
C ALA A 325 2.47 5.23 -4.03
N ASN A 326 1.47 4.96 -3.19
CA ASN A 326 0.96 3.61 -3.01
C ASN A 326 0.36 3.11 -4.35
N PRO A 327 0.95 2.10 -5.02
CA PRO A 327 0.56 1.69 -6.37
C PRO A 327 -0.84 1.07 -6.43
N HIS A 328 -1.43 0.74 -5.28
CA HIS A 328 -2.78 0.20 -5.13
C HIS A 328 -3.86 1.29 -5.22
N THR A 329 -3.49 2.56 -5.34
CA THR A 329 -4.44 3.68 -5.24
C THR A 329 -4.67 4.37 -6.59
N PRO A 330 -5.88 4.91 -6.83
CA PRO A 330 -6.16 5.75 -8.00
C PRO A 330 -5.30 7.02 -8.04
N TYR A 331 -4.82 7.51 -6.88
CA TYR A 331 -3.90 8.64 -6.82
C TYR A 331 -2.58 8.34 -7.52
N SER A 332 -2.02 7.15 -7.29
CA SER A 332 -0.79 6.72 -7.96
C SER A 332 -0.98 6.64 -9.48
N VAL A 333 -2.07 6.01 -9.92
CA VAL A 333 -2.41 5.89 -11.34
C VAL A 333 -2.57 7.27 -12.00
N LEU A 334 -3.42 8.14 -11.45
CA LEU A 334 -3.79 9.39 -12.12
C LEU A 334 -2.78 10.54 -11.93
N MET A 335 -2.00 10.54 -10.83
CA MET A 335 -1.01 11.60 -10.55
C MET A 335 0.42 11.20 -10.87
N ASN A 336 0.77 9.93 -10.67
CA ASN A 336 2.13 9.44 -10.87
C ASN A 336 2.32 8.69 -12.18
N GLY A 337 1.22 8.30 -12.86
CA GLY A 337 1.27 7.49 -14.08
C GLY A 337 1.86 6.11 -13.82
N GLU A 338 1.67 5.57 -12.61
CA GLU A 338 2.24 4.30 -12.20
C GLU A 338 1.26 3.61 -11.23
N GLY A 339 1.02 2.32 -11.40
CA GLY A 339 0.16 1.58 -10.48
C GLY A 339 0.14 0.07 -10.71
N VAL A 340 -0.70 -0.63 -9.94
CA VAL A 340 -1.02 -2.05 -10.14
C VAL A 340 -2.52 -2.23 -10.31
N CYS A 341 -2.95 -3.47 -10.57
CA CYS A 341 -4.33 -3.81 -10.94
C CYS A 341 -5.40 -3.13 -10.08
N GLU A 342 -5.22 -3.11 -8.76
CA GLU A 342 -6.12 -2.43 -7.83
C GLU A 342 -6.25 -0.93 -8.10
N GLY A 343 -5.14 -0.21 -8.30
CA GLY A 343 -5.15 1.21 -8.61
C GLY A 343 -5.84 1.52 -9.94
N TYR A 344 -5.60 0.68 -10.97
CA TYR A 344 -6.26 0.83 -12.29
C TYR A 344 -7.77 0.62 -12.18
N ALA A 345 -8.19 -0.45 -11.50
CA ALA A 345 -9.59 -0.80 -11.35
C ALA A 345 -10.38 0.21 -10.50
N LEU A 346 -9.76 0.79 -9.47
CA LEU A 346 -10.36 1.86 -8.67
C LEU A 346 -10.43 3.17 -9.44
N ALA A 347 -9.40 3.53 -10.21
CA ALA A 347 -9.43 4.73 -11.06
C ALA A 347 -10.53 4.61 -12.13
N ALA A 348 -10.62 3.46 -12.79
CA ALA A 348 -11.67 3.18 -13.77
C ALA A 348 -13.07 3.23 -13.14
N LEU A 349 -13.26 2.62 -11.96
CA LEU A 349 -14.54 2.68 -11.21
C LEU A 349 -15.00 4.13 -11.01
N LEU A 350 -14.14 4.97 -10.45
CA LEU A 350 -14.47 6.37 -10.17
C LEU A 350 -14.75 7.17 -11.47
N MET A 351 -14.03 6.87 -12.56
CA MET A 351 -14.28 7.50 -13.86
C MET A 351 -15.64 7.08 -14.43
N PHE A 352 -16.05 5.80 -14.29
CA PHE A 352 -17.37 5.33 -14.72
C PHE A 352 -18.50 5.94 -13.89
N GLU A 353 -18.33 6.01 -12.57
CA GLU A 353 -19.29 6.68 -11.69
C GLU A 353 -19.48 8.15 -12.09
N ALA A 354 -18.39 8.87 -12.33
CA ALA A 354 -18.45 10.28 -12.77
C ALA A 354 -19.08 10.45 -14.17
N LEU A 355 -19.05 9.41 -15.00
CA LEU A 355 -19.70 9.37 -16.32
C LEU A 355 -21.16 8.91 -16.26
N GLY A 356 -21.66 8.52 -15.09
CA GLY A 356 -22.99 7.94 -14.91
C GLY A 356 -23.13 6.53 -15.49
N ILE A 357 -22.02 5.81 -15.67
CA ILE A 357 -22.01 4.43 -16.18
C ILE A 357 -21.97 3.49 -14.97
N GLU A 358 -22.94 2.58 -14.88
CA GLU A 358 -22.95 1.58 -13.81
C GLU A 358 -21.73 0.65 -13.95
N ALA A 359 -20.92 0.59 -12.89
CA ALA A 359 -19.74 -0.26 -12.82
C ALA A 359 -19.65 -0.98 -11.47
N LYS A 360 -18.91 -2.08 -11.42
CA LYS A 360 -18.56 -2.82 -10.20
C LYS A 360 -17.06 -3.10 -10.17
N TYR A 361 -16.47 -3.03 -8.98
CA TYR A 361 -15.11 -3.47 -8.71
C TYR A 361 -15.10 -4.97 -8.42
N VAL A 362 -14.30 -5.72 -9.18
CA VAL A 362 -14.22 -7.18 -9.08
C VAL A 362 -12.88 -7.56 -8.47
N VAL A 363 -12.91 -8.41 -7.45
CA VAL A 363 -11.72 -9.02 -6.84
C VAL A 363 -11.68 -10.50 -7.20
N GLY A 364 -10.50 -10.98 -7.56
CA GLY A 364 -10.31 -12.37 -7.94
C GLY A 364 -8.85 -12.78 -8.02
N ASN A 365 -8.59 -13.74 -8.89
CA ASN A 365 -7.27 -14.32 -9.10
C ASN A 365 -7.01 -14.49 -10.60
N ALA A 366 -5.84 -14.07 -11.06
CA ALA A 366 -5.39 -14.20 -12.44
C ALA A 366 -3.87 -14.47 -12.47
N GLY A 367 -3.47 -15.66 -12.02
CA GLY A 367 -2.06 -16.00 -11.74
C GLY A 367 -1.50 -15.40 -10.43
N GLY A 368 -2.36 -14.73 -9.66
CA GLY A 368 -2.14 -14.07 -8.38
C GLY A 368 -3.36 -13.20 -8.05
N PRO A 369 -3.47 -12.64 -6.81
CA PRO A 369 -4.55 -11.72 -6.47
C PRO A 369 -4.64 -10.60 -7.51
N HIS A 370 -5.85 -10.37 -8.02
CA HIS A 370 -6.09 -9.45 -9.14
C HIS A 370 -7.41 -8.72 -8.97
N ALA A 371 -7.52 -7.54 -9.57
CA ALA A 371 -8.70 -6.70 -9.54
C ALA A 371 -8.97 -6.06 -10.90
N TRP A 372 -10.25 -5.99 -11.28
CA TRP A 372 -10.71 -5.40 -12.54
C TRP A 372 -12.14 -4.87 -12.39
N ASN A 373 -12.82 -4.52 -13.49
CA ASN A 373 -14.17 -3.97 -13.43
C ASN A 373 -15.20 -4.82 -14.20
N LEU A 374 -16.45 -4.75 -13.76
CA LEU A 374 -17.62 -5.00 -14.59
C LEU A 374 -18.24 -3.66 -14.96
N VAL A 375 -18.67 -3.51 -16.20
CA VAL A 375 -19.30 -2.29 -16.72
C VAL A 375 -20.60 -2.66 -17.41
N LYS A 376 -21.65 -1.87 -17.18
CA LYS A 376 -22.96 -2.09 -17.78
C LYS A 376 -23.14 -1.22 -19.01
N LEU A 377 -23.44 -1.84 -20.14
CA LEU A 377 -23.72 -1.18 -21.43
C LEU A 377 -24.96 -1.81 -22.05
N ASP A 378 -25.87 -0.98 -22.57
CA ASP A 378 -27.11 -1.43 -23.21
C ASP A 378 -27.92 -2.41 -22.34
N GLY A 379 -27.87 -2.23 -21.02
CA GLY A 379 -28.56 -3.06 -20.04
C GLY A 379 -27.92 -4.43 -19.78
N GLN A 380 -26.76 -4.72 -20.35
CA GLN A 380 -25.99 -5.95 -20.12
C GLN A 380 -24.67 -5.64 -19.41
N TRP A 381 -24.16 -6.59 -18.63
CA TRP A 381 -22.86 -6.47 -17.95
C TRP A 381 -21.75 -7.08 -18.81
N TYR A 382 -20.56 -6.49 -18.72
CA TYR A 382 -19.35 -6.93 -19.40
C TYR A 382 -18.14 -6.74 -18.52
N HIS A 383 -17.17 -7.64 -18.60
CA HIS A 383 -15.89 -7.46 -17.93
C HIS A 383 -14.99 -6.50 -18.71
N LEU A 384 -14.28 -5.67 -17.96
CA LEU A 384 -13.26 -4.77 -18.45
C LEU A 384 -12.05 -4.87 -17.52
N ASP A 385 -10.95 -5.40 -18.05
CA ASP A 385 -9.65 -5.38 -17.37
C ASP A 385 -8.70 -4.42 -18.07
N THR A 386 -8.70 -3.18 -17.56
CA THR A 386 -7.83 -2.11 -18.04
C THR A 386 -6.35 -2.46 -17.86
N THR A 387 -5.98 -3.21 -16.83
CA THR A 387 -4.59 -3.57 -16.54
C THR A 387 -4.05 -4.61 -17.51
N TRP A 388 -4.84 -5.61 -17.88
CA TRP A 388 -4.42 -6.59 -18.89
C TRP A 388 -4.58 -6.09 -20.33
N ASN A 389 -5.25 -4.94 -20.51
CA ASN A 389 -5.20 -4.15 -21.74
C ASN A 389 -3.97 -3.24 -21.85
N ASP A 390 -3.18 -3.10 -20.77
CA ASP A 390 -1.90 -2.36 -20.73
C ASP A 390 -0.72 -3.24 -21.18
N PRO A 391 -0.02 -2.90 -22.28
CA PRO A 391 1.14 -3.67 -22.73
C PRO A 391 2.32 -3.58 -21.76
N VAL A 392 2.84 -4.73 -21.32
CA VAL A 392 4.07 -4.80 -20.50
C VAL A 392 5.25 -5.38 -21.31
N PRO A 393 6.42 -4.72 -21.38
CA PRO A 393 6.73 -3.39 -20.83
C PRO A 393 5.95 -2.30 -21.55
N ASP A 394 5.78 -1.13 -20.90
CA ASP A 394 5.06 0.02 -21.43
C ASP A 394 5.47 0.38 -22.87
N GLN A 395 4.48 0.69 -23.70
CA GLN A 395 4.62 0.99 -25.12
C GLN A 395 4.01 2.35 -25.50
N GLY A 396 3.74 3.23 -24.53
CA GLY A 396 3.17 4.56 -24.74
C GLY A 396 1.72 4.48 -25.25
N ASP A 397 1.43 5.08 -26.40
CA ASP A 397 0.06 5.21 -26.94
C ASP A 397 -0.60 3.88 -27.40
N ARG A 398 0.04 2.73 -27.16
CA ARG A 398 -0.47 1.43 -27.62
C ARG A 398 -1.40 0.82 -26.57
N VAL A 399 -2.63 0.53 -26.98
CA VAL A 399 -3.65 -0.10 -26.14
C VAL A 399 -4.00 -1.50 -26.69
N HIS A 400 -4.10 -2.50 -25.81
CA HIS A 400 -4.69 -3.80 -26.15
C HIS A 400 -6.19 -3.80 -25.82
N TYR A 401 -6.95 -4.67 -26.49
CA TYR A 401 -8.41 -4.78 -26.30
C TYR A 401 -8.86 -6.22 -26.02
N GLN A 402 -7.94 -7.07 -25.54
CA GLN A 402 -8.21 -8.49 -25.31
C GLN A 402 -9.20 -8.71 -24.15
N TYR A 403 -9.22 -7.77 -23.20
CA TYR A 403 -10.11 -7.79 -22.03
C TYR A 403 -11.03 -6.57 -22.02
N PHE A 404 -11.37 -6.05 -23.20
CA PHE A 404 -12.28 -4.92 -23.36
C PHE A 404 -13.71 -5.42 -23.63
N LEU A 405 -14.60 -5.25 -22.65
CA LEU A 405 -16.02 -5.58 -22.74
C LEU A 405 -16.31 -7.04 -23.13
N ILE A 406 -15.74 -7.96 -22.38
CA ILE A 406 -15.85 -9.41 -22.63
C ILE A 406 -16.83 -10.10 -21.69
N SER A 407 -17.31 -11.28 -22.11
CA SER A 407 -18.24 -12.13 -21.37
C SER A 407 -17.58 -12.93 -20.23
N ASP A 408 -18.41 -13.51 -19.36
CA ASP A 408 -18.03 -14.46 -18.31
C ASP A 408 -17.30 -15.67 -18.90
N GLU A 409 -17.77 -16.14 -20.08
CA GLU A 409 -17.18 -17.27 -20.78
C GLU A 409 -15.74 -16.93 -21.16
N LYS A 410 -15.54 -15.76 -21.79
CA LYS A 410 -14.23 -15.33 -22.27
C LYS A 410 -13.24 -15.04 -21.15
N ILE A 411 -13.63 -14.29 -20.11
CA ILE A 411 -12.68 -13.91 -19.06
C ILE A 411 -12.31 -15.10 -18.16
N SER A 412 -13.19 -16.12 -18.07
CA SER A 412 -12.92 -17.31 -17.25
C SER A 412 -11.85 -18.24 -17.81
N ASP A 413 -11.31 -17.94 -18.99
CA ASP A 413 -10.15 -18.65 -19.57
C ASP A 413 -8.90 -18.51 -18.67
N ASP A 414 -8.74 -17.38 -17.98
CA ASP A 414 -7.57 -17.05 -17.16
C ASP A 414 -7.84 -16.23 -15.90
N HIS A 415 -9.09 -15.78 -15.67
CA HIS A 415 -9.52 -15.15 -14.43
C HIS A 415 -10.48 -16.02 -13.63
N GLU A 416 -10.33 -15.98 -12.31
CA GLU A 416 -11.18 -16.66 -11.34
C GLU A 416 -11.78 -15.63 -10.36
N TRP A 417 -13.09 -15.68 -10.15
CA TRP A 417 -13.81 -14.86 -9.17
C TRP A 417 -15.02 -15.62 -8.61
N ILE A 418 -15.57 -15.14 -7.50
CA ILE A 418 -16.78 -15.71 -6.91
C ILE A 418 -17.99 -15.18 -7.69
N LYS A 419 -18.46 -15.97 -8.66
CA LYS A 419 -19.54 -15.55 -9.58
C LYS A 419 -20.85 -15.16 -8.90
N SER A 420 -21.14 -15.66 -7.69
CA SER A 420 -22.36 -15.31 -6.95
C SER A 420 -22.39 -13.86 -6.47
N ASP A 421 -21.22 -13.23 -6.38
CA ASP A 421 -21.08 -11.91 -5.76
C ASP A 421 -21.32 -10.78 -6.78
N TYR A 422 -21.43 -11.14 -8.07
CA TYR A 422 -21.49 -10.21 -9.18
C TYR A 422 -22.62 -10.56 -10.17
N PRO A 423 -23.16 -9.57 -10.90
CA PRO A 423 -24.14 -9.84 -11.95
C PRO A 423 -23.52 -10.65 -13.09
N LYS A 424 -24.32 -11.52 -13.70
CA LYS A 424 -23.92 -12.25 -14.90
C LYS A 424 -23.78 -11.29 -16.08
N THR A 425 -22.74 -11.51 -16.88
CA THR A 425 -22.52 -10.79 -18.13
C THR A 425 -23.42 -11.30 -19.27
N ALA A 426 -23.34 -10.60 -20.40
CA ALA A 426 -23.90 -11.09 -21.65
C ALA A 426 -23.26 -12.41 -22.09
N VAL A 427 -23.98 -13.16 -22.93
CA VAL A 427 -23.49 -14.45 -23.47
C VAL A 427 -22.27 -14.25 -24.39
N ASN A 428 -22.24 -13.15 -25.16
CA ASN A 428 -21.16 -12.85 -26.09
C ASN A 428 -20.46 -11.56 -25.65
N ASP A 429 -19.21 -11.42 -26.09
CA ASP A 429 -18.44 -10.18 -25.99
C ASP A 429 -19.15 -9.04 -26.74
N TYR A 430 -18.92 -7.79 -26.34
CA TYR A 430 -19.63 -6.63 -26.89
C TYR A 430 -19.20 -6.27 -28.33
N LEU A 431 -17.94 -6.57 -28.71
CA LEU A 431 -17.35 -6.23 -30.02
C LEU A 431 -17.00 -7.43 -30.88
#